data_AF-A0A352KNR7-F1
#
_entry.id   AF-A0A352KNR7-F1
#
_cell.length_a   1.000
_cell.length_b   1.000
_cell.length_c   1.000
_cell.angle_alpha   90.00
_cell.angle_beta   90.00
_cell.angle_gamma   90.00
#
_symmetry.space_group_name_H-M   'P 1'
#
loop_
_entity.id
_entity.type
_entity.pdbx_description
1 polymer ?
#
loop_
_entity_poly.entity_id
_entity_poly.type
_entity_poly.pdbx_seq_one_letter_code
_entity_poly.pdbx_strand_id
1 'polypeptide(L)' 'TGATGVPVIIVNGKYRTDGPAAGSHERLLEVVDYLIRRERAANTQ' A
#
# COMPACT_ATOMS: atom_id res chain seq x y z
N THR A 1 -5.80 17.38 17.37
CA THR A 1 -5.97 15.96 16.99
C THR A 1 -5.52 15.80 15.55
N GLY A 2 -4.21 15.70 15.32
CA GLY A 2 -3.64 15.92 13.99
C GLY A 2 -2.66 14.84 13.60
N ALA A 3 -3.16 13.83 12.88
CA ALA A 3 -2.56 13.30 11.66
C ALA A 3 -3.50 12.21 11.12
N THR A 4 -4.37 12.55 10.18
CA THR A 4 -4.87 11.58 9.18
C THR A 4 -3.65 11.17 8.36
N GLY A 5 -2.95 10.13 8.83
CA GLY A 5 -1.54 9.87 8.55
C GLY A 5 -1.20 9.77 7.07
N VAL A 6 -0.50 10.80 6.59
CA VAL A 6 0.30 10.78 5.37
C VAL A 6 1.65 10.11 5.69
N PRO A 7 2.27 9.37 4.76
CA PRO A 7 1.91 9.19 3.35
C PRO A 7 0.80 8.17 3.08
N VAL A 8 0.10 8.35 1.95
CA VAL A 8 -0.90 7.42 1.38
C VAL A 8 -0.41 6.95 0.02
N ILE A 9 -0.48 5.65 -0.24
CA ILE A 9 -0.07 5.03 -1.50
C ILE A 9 -1.26 4.27 -2.10
N ILE A 10 -1.48 4.43 -3.41
CA ILE A 10 -2.51 3.71 -4.17
C ILE A 10 -1.83 2.82 -5.22
N VAL A 11 -2.06 1.51 -5.16
CA VAL A 11 -1.50 0.51 -6.09
C VAL A 11 -2.54 0.15 -7.14
N ASN A 12 -2.18 0.34 -8.42
CA ASN A 12 -3.00 0.03 -9.60
C ASN A 12 -4.41 0.66 -9.57
N GLY A 13 -4.60 1.80 -8.89
CA GLY A 13 -5.91 2.42 -8.69
C GLY A 13 -6.90 1.61 -7.84
N LYS A 14 -6.50 0.43 -7.32
CA LYS A 14 -7.39 -0.57 -6.71
C LYS A 14 -7.18 -0.75 -5.22
N TYR A 15 -5.96 -0.57 -4.73
CA TYR A 15 -5.66 -0.72 -3.30
C TYR A 15 -5.07 0.57 -2.74
N ARG A 16 -5.61 1.03 -1.62
CA ARG A 16 -5.12 2.19 -0.87
C ARG A 16 -4.51 1.70 0.45
N THR A 17 -3.31 2.16 0.76
CA THR A 17 -2.63 1.91 2.04
C THR A 17 -1.97 3.19 2.54
N ASP A 18 -1.82 3.31 3.86
CA ASP A 18 -1.21 4.46 4.52
C ASP A 18 -0.37 4.03 5.73
N GLY A 19 0.50 4.94 6.20
CA GLY A 19 1.41 4.67 7.32
C GLY A 19 0.71 4.12 8.58
N PRO A 20 -0.41 4.73 9.04
CA PRO A 20 -1.19 4.19 10.16
C PRO A 20 -1.77 2.80 9.91
N ALA A 21 -2.31 2.53 8.72
CA ALA A 21 -2.88 1.23 8.36
C ALA A 21 -1.82 0.12 8.30
N ALA A 22 -0.59 0.46 7.90
CA ALA A 22 0.54 -0.45 7.88
C ALA A 22 1.24 -0.59 9.25
N GLY A 23 0.91 0.28 10.22
CA GLY A 23 1.49 0.30 11.57
C GLY A 23 2.92 0.83 11.67
N SER A 24 3.64 0.97 10.54
CA SER A 24 4.96 1.62 10.45
C SER A 24 5.27 1.97 8.99
N HIS A 25 6.20 2.90 8.75
CA HIS A 25 6.64 3.26 7.40
C HIS A 25 7.38 2.12 6.68
N GLU A 26 8.09 1.25 7.41
CA GLU A 26 8.81 0.10 6.83
C GLU A 26 7.79 -0.93 6.32
N ARG A 27 6.81 -1.29 7.15
CA ARG A 27 5.71 -2.20 6.74
C ARG A 27 4.87 -1.64 5.61
N LEU A 28 4.75 -0.31 5.49
CA LEU A 28 4.05 0.31 4.36
C LEU A 28 4.70 -0.11 3.03
N LEU A 29 6.04 -0.10 2.95
CA LEU A 29 6.76 -0.51 1.75
C LEU A 29 6.57 -2.00 1.46
N GLU A 30 6.57 -2.86 2.49
CA GLU A 30 6.30 -4.30 2.36
C GLU A 30 4.89 -4.57 1.81
N VAL A 31 3.88 -3.85 2.32
CA VAL A 31 2.49 -3.95 1.87
C VAL A 31 2.37 -3.50 0.41
N VAL A 32 3.03 -2.41 0.04
CA VAL A 32 3.04 -1.93 -1.35
C VAL A 32 3.67 -2.96 -2.29
N ASP A 33 4.81 -3.54 -1.93
CA ASP A 33 5.46 -4.59 -2.73
C ASP A 33 4.55 -5.82 -2.91
N TYR A 34 3.91 -6.27 -1.83
CA TYR A 34 2.96 -7.38 -1.87
C TYR A 34 1.79 -7.10 -2.83
N LEU A 35 1.19 -5.91 -2.75
CA LEU A 35 0.08 -5.52 -3.61
C LEU A 35 0.49 -5.43 -5.08
N ILE A 36 1.69 -4.93 -5.38
CA ILE A 36 2.24 -4.89 -6.74
C ILE A 36 2.43 -6.31 -7.29
N ARG A 37 3.06 -7.21 -6.51
CA ARG A 37 3.27 -8.60 -6.93
C ARG A 37 1.95 -9.31 -7.20
N ARG A 38 0.94 -9.11 -6.35
CA ARG A 38 -0.41 -9.67 -6.54
C ARG A 38 -1.05 -9.19 -7.84
N GLU A 39 -0.98 -7.89 -8.13
CA GLU A 39 -1.58 -7.35 -9.37
C GLU A 39 -0.82 -7.77 -10.62
N ARG A 40 0.52 -7.85 -10.57
CA ARG A 40 1.32 -8.38 -11.67
C ARG A 40 0.97 -9.84 -11.98
N ALA A 41 0.82 -10.68 -10.96
CA ALA A 41 0.43 -12.08 -11.13
C ALA A 41 -1.00 -12.21 -11.70
N ALA A 42 -1.94 -11.39 -11.24
CA ALA A 42 -3.31 -11.37 -11.75
C ALA A 42 -3.43 -10.85 -13.20
N ASN A 43 -2.52 -9.98 -13.64
CA ASN A 43 -2.51 -9.39 -14.98
C ASN A 43 -1.61 -10.16 -15.98
N THR A 44 -1.10 -11.33 -15.61
CA THR A 44 -0.32 -12.21 -16.51
C THR A 44 -1.22 -13.28 -17.17
N GLN A 45 -2.53 -13.02 -17.28
CA GLN A 45 -3.50 -13.90 -17.95
C GLN A 45 -4.06 -13.25 -19.21
#